data_AF-A0AAX0L3T3-F1
#
_entry.id   AF-A0AAX0L3T3-F1
#
_cell.length_a   1.000
_cell.length_b   1.000
_cell.length_c   1.000
_cell.angle_alpha   90.00
_cell.angle_beta   90.00
_cell.angle_gamma   90.00
#
_symmetry.space_group_name_H-M   'P 1'
#
loop_
_entity.id
_entity.type
_entity.pdbx_description
1 polymer ?
#
loop_
_entity_poly.entity_id
_entity_poly.type
_entity_poly.pdbx_seq_one_letter_code
_entity_poly.pdbx_strand_id
1 'polypeptide(L)'
;MSSGDIKHFARSEEGALTQFSLLWLVLTLAVGGLAVDVSNGYRERARMQDAADSAALGAIYLASDPTTTLEVATDKAIALAQQNLGNGSDQVVTNSDVVFGYFNEDTGSFQTNYSDDENLNRAVKVTASRSSDRQNETPTFLTRFAGHDGWEINTSAVAEAYLPACLVEGLSANGVIDLQSGNTFASGFCLYAKDYVSLNQNNVFEPGAIVSMPDVSKLDIPASGFTKNDGLKDSLRTAFYKLRIIDRINEIINSLEAGSSFLPDYITDKTIYTLTPKAGKVLTTSFESGKMYRLSCPGNSVTIDGDLLRDTVVFASCPIKFAQAAGLENVIFTNTSTDAKSFSAPSGLRLGENDNCAEGGGAQLITMGGVSNAAKMEFYGGQIIAAGDVSFSAQSNGIDGIAIVSGGGIDGTSNSTFGHCGSGMEDNIALSYFRLRL
;
A
#
# COMPACT_ATOMS: atom_id res chain seq x y z
N MET A 1 78.44 21.89 -40.79
CA MET A 1 77.64 20.65 -40.95
C MET A 1 78.03 20.03 -42.28
N SER A 2 78.56 18.82 -42.26
CA SER A 2 79.07 18.18 -43.48
C SER A 2 77.93 17.61 -44.31
N SER A 3 78.13 17.42 -45.61
CA SER A 3 77.15 16.76 -46.51
C SER A 3 76.74 15.35 -46.05
N GLY A 4 77.53 14.71 -45.18
CA GLY A 4 77.21 13.42 -44.57
C GLY A 4 76.09 13.48 -43.53
N ASP A 5 76.01 14.56 -42.76
CA ASP A 5 75.05 14.69 -41.64
C ASP A 5 73.60 14.85 -42.15
N ILE A 6 73.43 15.56 -43.27
CA ILE A 6 72.13 15.77 -43.92
C ILE A 6 71.61 14.48 -44.57
N LYS A 7 72.51 13.67 -45.14
CA LYS A 7 72.15 12.35 -45.70
C LYS A 7 71.78 11.34 -44.63
N HIS A 8 72.37 11.44 -43.44
CA HIS A 8 72.05 10.56 -42.30
C HIS A 8 70.71 10.93 -41.66
N PHE A 9 70.38 12.23 -41.57
CA PHE A 9 69.07 12.71 -41.12
C PHE A 9 67.95 12.33 -42.11
N ALA A 10 68.18 12.48 -43.42
CA ALA A 10 67.21 12.11 -44.46
C ALA A 10 66.98 10.59 -44.60
N ARG A 11 67.83 9.74 -43.99
CA ARG A 11 67.71 8.28 -43.94
C ARG A 11 67.42 7.75 -42.53
N SER A 12 67.23 8.64 -41.55
CA SER A 12 66.91 8.22 -40.19
C SER A 12 65.44 7.78 -40.14
N GLU A 13 65.21 6.48 -39.92
CA GLU A 13 63.90 5.91 -39.60
C GLU A 13 63.64 5.88 -38.07
N GLU A 14 64.55 6.42 -37.25
CA GLU A 14 64.43 6.42 -35.78
C GLU A 14 63.30 7.36 -35.27
N GLY A 15 62.71 8.17 -36.16
CA GLY A 15 61.51 8.95 -35.91
C GLY A 15 60.24 8.42 -36.60
N ALA A 16 60.27 7.19 -37.13
CA ALA A 16 59.13 6.60 -37.82
C ALA A 16 58.07 6.12 -36.82
N LEU A 17 57.33 7.05 -36.23
CA LEU A 17 55.87 6.87 -36.21
C LEU A 17 55.47 6.76 -37.68
N THR A 18 55.49 5.53 -38.20
CA THR A 18 55.08 5.22 -39.56
C THR A 18 53.69 5.81 -39.78
N GLN A 19 53.39 6.31 -40.98
CA GLN A 19 52.05 6.81 -41.31
C GLN A 19 50.95 5.79 -40.92
N PHE A 20 51.29 4.50 -40.98
CA PHE A 20 50.47 3.39 -40.51
C PHE A 20 50.22 3.40 -38.99
N SER A 21 51.23 3.66 -38.16
CA SER A 21 51.06 3.79 -36.71
C SER A 21 50.16 4.97 -36.31
N LEU A 22 50.25 6.10 -37.01
CA LEU A 22 49.35 7.24 -36.83
C LEU A 22 47.91 6.88 -37.23
N LEU A 23 47.73 6.15 -38.33
CA LEU A 23 46.42 5.64 -38.74
C LEU A 23 45.81 4.73 -37.67
N TRP A 24 46.57 3.76 -37.14
CA TRP A 24 46.10 2.87 -36.08
C TRP A 24 45.82 3.59 -34.76
N LEU A 25 46.62 4.58 -34.41
CA LEU A 25 46.36 5.43 -33.25
C LEU A 25 45.00 6.14 -33.39
N VAL A 26 44.74 6.77 -34.54
CA VAL A 26 43.45 7.43 -34.79
C VAL A 26 42.30 6.43 -34.76
N LEU A 27 42.45 5.25 -35.39
CA LEU A 27 41.40 4.22 -35.38
C LEU A 27 41.10 3.70 -33.97
N THR A 28 42.13 3.43 -33.17
CA THR A 28 41.95 2.93 -31.79
C THR A 28 41.39 3.99 -30.86
N LEU A 29 41.79 5.26 -31.01
CA LEU A 29 41.18 6.38 -30.29
C LEU A 29 39.73 6.61 -30.70
N ALA A 30 39.38 6.44 -31.98
CA ALA A 30 38.00 6.57 -32.46
C ALA A 30 37.11 5.46 -31.89
N VAL A 31 37.54 4.20 -31.97
CA VAL A 31 36.78 3.06 -31.44
C VAL A 31 36.72 3.10 -29.91
N GLY A 32 37.84 3.39 -29.25
CA GLY A 32 37.91 3.54 -27.80
C GLY A 32 37.06 4.72 -27.31
N GLY A 33 37.06 5.83 -28.05
CA GLY A 33 36.22 6.98 -27.77
C GLY A 33 34.74 6.67 -27.84
N LEU A 34 34.31 6.04 -28.94
CA LEU A 34 32.94 5.59 -29.08
C LEU A 34 32.54 4.64 -27.93
N ALA A 35 33.41 3.69 -27.58
CA ALA A 35 33.13 2.74 -26.49
C ALA A 35 32.96 3.44 -25.13
N VAL A 36 33.82 4.41 -24.80
CA VAL A 36 33.73 5.19 -23.55
C VAL A 36 32.48 6.06 -23.55
N ASP A 37 32.18 6.75 -24.65
CA ASP A 37 31.05 7.67 -24.73
C ASP A 37 29.70 6.96 -24.73
N VAL A 38 29.58 5.82 -25.41
CA VAL A 38 28.39 4.97 -25.33
C VAL A 38 28.21 4.42 -23.92
N SER A 39 29.30 3.99 -23.28
CA SER A 39 29.25 3.51 -21.89
C SER A 39 28.80 4.61 -20.92
N ASN A 40 29.25 5.84 -21.14
CA ASN A 40 28.79 7.02 -20.39
C ASN A 40 27.30 7.27 -20.60
N GLY A 41 26.82 7.21 -21.85
CA GLY A 41 25.40 7.36 -22.18
C GLY A 41 24.53 6.33 -21.47
N TYR A 42 24.92 5.04 -21.47
CA TYR A 42 24.20 4.00 -20.73
C TYR A 42 24.22 4.22 -19.21
N ARG A 43 25.35 4.67 -18.65
CA ARG A 43 25.46 5.00 -17.23
C ARG A 43 24.51 6.13 -16.84
N GLU A 44 24.49 7.21 -17.61
CA GLU A 44 23.60 8.34 -17.32
C GLU A 44 22.13 7.97 -17.53
N ARG A 45 21.80 7.13 -18.53
CA ARG A 45 20.45 6.58 -18.68
C ARG A 45 20.00 5.79 -17.45
N ALA A 46 20.85 4.93 -16.88
CA ALA A 46 20.52 4.19 -15.67
C ALA A 46 20.26 5.13 -14.48
N ARG A 47 21.13 6.14 -14.28
CA ARG A 47 20.93 7.15 -13.23
C ARG A 47 19.65 7.95 -13.39
N MET A 48 19.31 8.33 -14.62
CA MET A 48 18.08 9.04 -14.93
C MET A 48 16.84 8.16 -14.76
N GLN A 49 16.94 6.85 -14.96
CA GLN A 49 15.85 5.93 -14.64
C GLN A 49 15.61 5.86 -13.13
N ASP A 50 16.65 5.67 -12.33
CA ASP A 50 16.54 5.66 -10.85
C ASP A 50 15.93 6.98 -10.31
N ALA A 51 16.33 8.10 -10.92
CA ALA A 51 15.78 9.42 -10.61
C ALA A 51 14.30 9.54 -10.98
N ALA A 52 13.89 9.05 -12.16
CA ALA A 52 12.48 9.05 -12.57
C ALA A 52 11.63 8.14 -11.69
N ASP A 53 12.13 6.94 -11.35
CA ASP A 53 11.44 5.94 -10.53
C ASP A 53 11.15 6.48 -9.11
N SER A 54 12.19 7.03 -8.46
CA SER A 54 12.05 7.63 -7.13
C SER A 54 11.16 8.87 -7.14
N ALA A 55 11.27 9.72 -8.17
CA ALA A 55 10.43 10.90 -8.34
C ALA A 55 8.95 10.53 -8.52
N ALA A 56 8.65 9.54 -9.37
CA ALA A 56 7.29 9.05 -9.59
C ALA A 56 6.68 8.47 -8.30
N LEU A 57 7.42 7.60 -7.58
CA LEU A 57 6.98 7.03 -6.30
C LEU A 57 6.74 8.09 -5.22
N GLY A 58 7.63 9.07 -5.11
CA GLY A 58 7.48 10.17 -4.14
C GLY A 58 6.30 11.08 -4.46
N ALA A 59 6.07 11.36 -5.74
CA ALA A 59 4.95 12.16 -6.21
C ALA A 59 3.61 11.49 -5.90
N ILE A 60 3.44 10.21 -6.29
CA ILE A 60 2.18 9.49 -6.06
C ILE A 60 1.91 9.28 -4.57
N TYR A 61 2.96 9.08 -3.75
CA TYR A 61 2.83 8.96 -2.30
C TYR A 61 2.16 10.19 -1.70
N LEU A 62 2.65 11.39 -2.03
CA LEU A 62 2.10 12.64 -1.51
C LEU A 62 0.78 13.02 -2.17
N ALA A 63 0.62 12.76 -3.47
CA ALA A 63 -0.64 13.03 -4.16
C ALA A 63 -1.80 12.13 -3.70
N SER A 64 -1.49 11.00 -3.05
CA SER A 64 -2.49 10.13 -2.44
C SER A 64 -2.85 10.53 -1.01
N ASP A 65 -2.14 11.49 -0.41
CA ASP A 65 -2.49 12.04 0.89
C ASP A 65 -3.56 13.14 0.72
N PRO A 66 -4.76 13.00 1.31
CA PRO A 66 -5.83 13.99 1.18
C PRO A 66 -5.47 15.36 1.79
N THR A 67 -4.43 15.44 2.62
CA THR A 67 -3.97 16.68 3.26
C THR A 67 -2.94 17.44 2.42
N THR A 68 -2.47 16.88 1.30
CA THR A 68 -1.39 17.44 0.48
C THR A 68 -1.90 17.92 -0.88
N THR A 69 -1.32 19.00 -1.41
CA THR A 69 -1.66 19.51 -2.75
C THR A 69 -0.79 18.87 -3.82
N LEU A 70 -1.27 18.86 -5.07
CA LEU A 70 -0.49 18.34 -6.20
C LEU A 70 0.81 19.13 -6.45
N GLU A 71 0.83 20.42 -6.13
CA GLU A 71 2.04 21.25 -6.23
C GLU A 71 3.15 20.74 -5.30
N VAL A 72 2.81 20.44 -4.03
CA VAL A 72 3.76 19.86 -3.06
C VAL A 72 4.25 18.49 -3.51
N ALA A 73 3.39 17.69 -4.15
CA ALA A 73 3.78 16.41 -4.73
C ALA A 73 4.75 16.58 -5.91
N THR A 74 4.54 17.57 -6.78
CA THR A 74 5.45 17.92 -7.89
C THR A 74 6.81 18.39 -7.38
N ASP A 75 6.83 19.30 -6.41
CA ASP A 75 8.07 19.79 -5.81
C ASP A 75 8.88 18.66 -5.19
N LYS A 76 8.19 17.70 -4.54
CA LYS A 76 8.84 16.51 -3.98
C LYS A 76 9.44 15.62 -5.06
N ALA A 77 8.74 15.43 -6.18
CA ALA A 77 9.24 14.66 -7.31
C ALA A 77 10.55 15.23 -7.85
N ILE A 78 10.57 16.55 -8.07
CA ILE A 78 11.75 17.28 -8.56
C ILE A 78 12.90 17.17 -7.55
N ALA A 79 12.62 17.38 -6.25
CA ALA A 79 13.63 17.27 -5.21
C ALA A 79 14.25 15.86 -5.14
N LEU A 80 13.45 14.80 -5.31
CA LEU A 80 13.96 13.41 -5.34
C LEU A 80 14.78 13.15 -6.60
N ALA A 81 14.36 13.63 -7.76
CA ALA A 81 15.15 13.51 -8.99
C ALA A 81 16.52 14.21 -8.83
N GLN A 82 16.54 15.43 -8.30
CA GLN A 82 17.76 16.19 -8.04
C GLN A 82 18.67 15.49 -7.04
N GLN A 83 18.11 14.90 -5.98
CA GLN A 83 18.88 14.16 -4.98
C GLN A 83 19.59 12.94 -5.58
N ASN A 84 18.95 12.23 -6.51
CA ASN A 84 19.55 11.05 -7.16
C ASN A 84 20.60 11.43 -8.22
N LEU A 85 20.41 12.56 -8.91
CA LEU A 85 21.30 13.00 -9.98
C LEU A 85 22.47 13.86 -9.49
N GLY A 86 22.33 14.49 -8.32
CA GLY A 86 23.32 15.41 -7.74
C GLY A 86 23.29 16.80 -8.39
N ASN A 87 24.35 17.58 -8.15
CA ASN A 87 24.44 18.97 -8.58
C ASN A 87 24.36 19.13 -10.11
N GLY A 88 23.68 20.18 -10.57
CA GLY A 88 23.54 20.49 -12.01
C GLY A 88 22.45 19.67 -12.72
N SER A 89 21.47 19.18 -11.97
CA SER A 89 20.36 18.37 -12.48
C SER A 89 19.01 19.12 -12.55
N ASP A 90 19.01 20.43 -12.28
CA ASP A 90 17.80 21.26 -12.12
C ASP A 90 16.88 21.27 -13.36
N GLN A 91 17.41 20.98 -14.55
CA GLN A 91 16.66 20.93 -15.80
C GLN A 91 16.34 19.50 -16.27
N VAL A 92 16.77 18.48 -15.52
CA VAL A 92 16.54 17.08 -15.92
C VAL A 92 15.09 16.68 -15.69
N VAL A 93 14.48 17.13 -14.59
CA VAL A 93 13.04 16.99 -14.32
C VAL A 93 12.50 18.37 -13.98
N THR A 94 11.50 18.80 -14.72
CA THR A 94 10.81 20.09 -14.54
C THR A 94 9.35 19.88 -14.17
N ASN A 95 8.65 20.94 -13.78
CA ASN A 95 7.22 20.87 -13.42
C ASN A 95 6.35 20.23 -14.52
N SER A 96 6.63 20.51 -15.79
CA SER A 96 5.88 19.93 -16.92
C SER A 96 6.17 18.45 -17.14
N ASP A 97 7.24 17.91 -16.57
CA ASP A 97 7.60 16.51 -16.72
C ASP A 97 6.90 15.59 -15.71
N VAL A 98 6.26 16.18 -14.69
CA VAL A 98 5.47 15.48 -13.68
C VAL A 98 3.99 15.55 -14.07
N VAL A 99 3.46 14.44 -14.57
CA VAL A 99 2.09 14.38 -15.10
C VAL A 99 1.26 13.44 -14.22
N PHE A 100 0.22 13.98 -13.61
CA PHE A 100 -0.78 13.21 -12.86
C PHE A 100 -1.84 12.67 -13.81
N GLY A 101 -2.29 11.44 -13.56
CA GLY A 101 -3.30 10.77 -14.36
C GLY A 101 -3.69 9.44 -13.73
N TYR A 102 -3.92 8.47 -14.61
CA TYR A 102 -4.41 7.16 -14.27
C TYR A 102 -3.64 6.09 -15.05
N PHE A 103 -3.46 4.93 -14.43
CA PHE A 103 -2.94 3.74 -15.06
C PHE A 103 -4.12 2.79 -15.32
N ASN A 104 -4.30 2.42 -16.58
CA ASN A 104 -5.31 1.46 -16.99
C ASN A 104 -4.75 0.04 -16.87
N GLU A 105 -5.32 -0.75 -15.96
CA GLU A 105 -4.85 -2.11 -15.65
C GLU A 105 -5.07 -3.09 -16.81
N ASP A 106 -6.11 -2.88 -17.62
CA ASP A 106 -6.47 -3.79 -18.72
C ASP A 106 -5.57 -3.59 -19.94
N THR A 107 -5.27 -2.34 -20.27
CA THR A 107 -4.42 -1.98 -21.42
C THR A 107 -2.94 -1.87 -21.06
N GLY A 108 -2.62 -1.77 -19.77
CA GLY A 108 -1.26 -1.57 -19.28
C GLY A 108 -0.67 -0.22 -19.66
N SER A 109 -1.48 0.85 -19.68
CA SER A 109 -1.07 2.16 -20.19
C SER A 109 -1.43 3.32 -19.28
N PHE A 110 -0.60 4.37 -19.32
CA PHE A 110 -0.84 5.61 -18.60
C PHE A 110 -1.69 6.56 -19.46
N GLN A 111 -2.71 7.15 -18.85
CA GLN A 111 -3.60 8.12 -19.47
C GLN A 111 -3.94 9.24 -18.50
N THR A 112 -4.26 10.42 -19.02
CA THR A 112 -4.66 11.58 -18.20
C THR A 112 -6.17 11.71 -18.05
N ASN A 113 -6.93 11.00 -18.87
CA ASN A 113 -8.38 11.05 -18.86
C ASN A 113 -8.93 9.98 -17.93
N TYR A 114 -9.97 10.34 -17.19
CA TYR A 114 -10.70 9.42 -16.33
C TYR A 114 -11.97 8.94 -17.05
N SER A 115 -12.30 7.66 -16.89
CA SER A 115 -13.52 7.03 -17.37
C SER A 115 -13.95 5.99 -16.33
N ASP A 116 -15.21 6.05 -15.89
CA ASP A 116 -15.76 5.10 -14.91
C ASP A 116 -15.86 3.66 -15.46
N ASP A 117 -15.86 3.50 -16.78
CA ASP A 117 -15.97 2.19 -17.45
C ASP A 117 -14.63 1.44 -17.55
N GLU A 118 -13.52 2.07 -17.13
CA GLU A 118 -12.17 1.51 -17.23
C GLU A 118 -11.58 1.22 -15.84
N ASN A 119 -10.79 0.15 -15.75
CA ASN A 119 -10.07 -0.20 -14.51
C ASN A 119 -8.86 0.72 -14.30
N LEU A 120 -9.11 1.89 -13.71
CA LEU A 120 -8.15 2.99 -13.58
C LEU A 120 -7.65 3.16 -12.15
N ASN A 121 -6.33 3.04 -11.97
CA ASN A 121 -5.65 3.38 -10.72
C ASN A 121 -5.00 4.76 -10.83
N ARG A 122 -5.06 5.57 -9.77
CA ARG A 122 -4.37 6.88 -9.76
C ARG A 122 -2.88 6.68 -9.99
N ALA A 123 -2.29 7.46 -10.88
CA ALA A 123 -0.89 7.32 -11.25
C ALA A 123 -0.20 8.65 -11.52
N VAL A 124 1.13 8.64 -11.42
CA VAL A 124 2.01 9.74 -11.80
C VAL A 124 3.06 9.24 -12.77
N LYS A 125 3.18 9.90 -13.90
CA LYS A 125 4.29 9.73 -14.84
C LYS A 125 5.30 10.83 -14.64
N VAL A 126 6.56 10.47 -14.43
CA VAL A 126 7.68 11.42 -14.39
C VAL A 126 8.63 11.12 -15.54
N THR A 127 9.01 12.17 -16.28
CA THR A 127 9.98 12.07 -17.37
C THR A 127 11.28 12.80 -17.01
N ALA A 128 12.40 12.09 -17.05
CA ALA A 128 13.72 12.70 -16.93
C ALA A 128 14.32 12.86 -18.33
N SER A 129 14.76 14.08 -18.65
CA SER A 129 15.24 14.43 -19.98
C SER A 129 16.55 15.22 -19.94
N ARG A 130 17.53 14.71 -20.68
CA ARG A 130 18.74 15.43 -21.08
C ARG A 130 18.70 15.60 -22.59
N SER A 131 18.57 16.83 -23.07
CA SER A 131 18.46 17.14 -24.49
C SER A 131 19.19 18.43 -24.85
N SER A 132 19.45 18.60 -26.15
CA SER A 132 20.00 19.84 -26.69
C SER A 132 19.06 21.03 -26.47
N ASP A 133 17.74 20.82 -26.61
CA ASP A 133 16.71 21.84 -26.36
C ASP A 133 16.75 22.40 -24.92
N ARG A 134 17.05 21.55 -23.94
CA ARG A 134 17.20 21.93 -22.53
C ARG A 134 18.60 22.39 -22.16
N GLN A 135 19.53 22.38 -23.13
CA GLN A 135 20.95 22.70 -22.94
C GLN A 135 21.60 21.91 -21.80
N ASN A 136 21.16 20.65 -21.61
CA ASN A 136 21.57 19.79 -20.50
C ASN A 136 21.97 18.37 -20.97
N GLU A 137 22.28 18.22 -22.25
CA GLU A 137 22.77 16.99 -22.88
C GLU A 137 23.94 16.37 -22.11
N THR A 138 24.04 15.04 -22.17
CA THR A 138 25.14 14.32 -21.51
C THR A 138 26.40 14.50 -22.34
N PRO A 139 27.44 15.21 -21.84
CA PRO A 139 28.61 15.52 -22.64
C PRO A 139 29.35 14.25 -23.05
N THR A 140 29.93 14.27 -24.25
CA THR A 140 30.86 13.24 -24.70
C THR A 140 32.30 13.62 -24.38
N PHE A 141 33.16 12.62 -24.21
CA PHE A 141 34.57 12.77 -23.91
C PHE A 141 35.41 12.84 -25.20
N LEU A 142 35.27 11.85 -26.09
CA LEU A 142 36.14 11.67 -27.25
C LEU A 142 35.41 11.88 -28.58
N THR A 143 34.13 11.54 -28.68
CA THR A 143 33.33 11.78 -29.90
C THR A 143 33.07 13.25 -30.17
N ARG A 144 33.24 14.14 -29.18
CA ARG A 144 33.22 15.59 -29.40
C ARG A 144 34.25 16.06 -30.43
N PHE A 145 35.39 15.39 -30.55
CA PHE A 145 36.41 15.71 -31.57
C PHE A 145 35.95 15.33 -32.99
N ALA A 146 34.93 14.48 -33.10
CA ALA A 146 34.26 14.13 -34.34
C ALA A 146 32.97 14.95 -34.57
N GLY A 147 32.73 16.00 -33.77
CA GLY A 147 31.57 16.89 -33.90
C GLY A 147 30.30 16.40 -33.22
N HIS A 148 30.38 15.41 -32.32
CA HIS A 148 29.24 14.92 -31.53
C HIS A 148 29.43 15.28 -30.05
N ASP A 149 28.89 16.43 -29.64
CA ASP A 149 29.18 17.04 -28.34
C ASP A 149 28.39 16.46 -27.16
N GLY A 150 27.22 15.86 -27.40
CA GLY A 150 26.37 15.32 -26.33
C GLY A 150 25.44 14.20 -26.74
N TRP A 151 25.03 13.39 -25.77
CA TRP A 151 23.98 12.38 -25.90
C TRP A 151 22.66 12.93 -25.36
N GLU A 152 21.60 12.76 -26.15
CA GLU A 152 20.25 12.96 -25.69
C GLU A 152 19.71 11.69 -25.02
N ILE A 153 19.15 11.84 -23.83
CA ILE A 153 18.67 10.73 -23.02
C ILE A 153 17.30 11.12 -22.48
N ASN A 154 16.32 10.26 -22.75
CA ASN A 154 14.98 10.36 -22.17
C ASN A 154 14.65 9.05 -21.46
N THR A 155 14.24 9.17 -20.20
CA THR A 155 13.71 8.07 -19.38
C THR A 155 12.40 8.52 -18.76
N SER A 156 11.52 7.56 -18.50
CA SER A 156 10.27 7.85 -17.80
C SER A 156 9.92 6.70 -16.89
N ALA A 157 9.22 7.04 -15.82
CA ALA A 157 8.68 6.08 -14.87
C ALA A 157 7.21 6.41 -14.63
N VAL A 158 6.40 5.37 -14.45
CA VAL A 158 5.02 5.51 -14.01
C VAL A 158 4.90 4.83 -12.66
N ALA A 159 4.40 5.55 -11.67
CA ALA A 159 4.06 4.99 -10.37
C ALA A 159 2.56 5.10 -10.15
N GLU A 160 1.95 4.08 -9.59
CA GLU A 160 0.52 4.06 -9.29
C GLU A 160 0.25 3.84 -7.80
N ALA A 161 -0.92 4.32 -7.38
CA ALA A 161 -1.53 4.02 -6.10
C ALA A 161 -2.55 2.90 -6.29
N TYR A 162 -2.44 1.85 -5.48
CA TYR A 162 -3.35 0.70 -5.51
C TYR A 162 -3.66 0.22 -4.09
N LEU A 163 -4.74 -0.54 -3.95
CA LEU A 163 -5.07 -1.26 -2.73
C LEU A 163 -4.79 -2.75 -2.93
N PRO A 164 -3.87 -3.36 -2.16
CA PRO A 164 -3.66 -4.81 -2.22
C PRO A 164 -4.95 -5.53 -1.83
N ALA A 165 -5.33 -6.56 -2.59
CA ALA A 165 -6.54 -7.34 -2.34
C ALA A 165 -6.68 -7.77 -0.87
N CYS A 166 -5.56 -8.18 -0.25
CA CYS A 166 -5.49 -8.62 1.15
C CYS A 166 -5.82 -7.57 2.21
N LEU A 167 -5.90 -6.31 1.82
CA LEU A 167 -6.23 -5.19 2.70
C LEU A 167 -7.58 -4.56 2.37
N VAL A 168 -8.26 -5.05 1.33
CA VAL A 168 -9.63 -4.68 1.00
C VAL A 168 -10.59 -5.65 1.68
N GLU A 169 -10.38 -6.95 1.48
CA GLU A 169 -11.14 -8.02 2.13
C GLU A 169 -10.20 -9.18 2.49
N GLY A 170 -10.27 -9.64 3.74
CA GLY A 170 -9.41 -10.67 4.26
C GLY A 170 -8.93 -10.46 5.69
N LEU A 171 -7.99 -11.31 6.09
CA LEU A 171 -7.32 -11.27 7.38
C LEU A 171 -5.85 -10.94 7.16
N SER A 172 -5.39 -9.83 7.73
CA SER A 172 -4.02 -9.35 7.60
C SER A 172 -3.40 -9.11 8.98
N ALA A 173 -2.33 -9.82 9.31
CA ALA A 173 -1.67 -9.75 10.61
C ALA A 173 -0.16 -9.52 10.50
N ASN A 174 0.40 -8.71 11.40
CA ASN A 174 1.84 -8.63 11.59
C ASN A 174 2.40 -9.84 12.36
N GLY A 175 1.57 -10.52 13.15
CA GLY A 175 1.90 -11.78 13.83
C GLY A 175 1.42 -12.99 13.06
N VAL A 176 0.99 -14.01 13.81
CA VAL A 176 0.48 -15.29 13.28
C VAL A 176 -1.02 -15.18 13.01
N ILE A 177 -1.47 -15.76 11.91
CA ILE A 177 -2.90 -16.06 11.69
C ILE A 177 -3.10 -17.53 12.02
N ASP A 178 -3.83 -17.85 13.09
CA ASP A 178 -4.17 -19.22 13.49
C ASP A 178 -5.66 -19.46 13.28
N LEU A 179 -5.99 -20.32 12.31
CA LEU A 179 -7.36 -20.69 11.97
C LEU A 179 -7.58 -22.19 12.16
N GLN A 180 -8.74 -22.51 12.73
CA GLN A 180 -9.12 -23.88 13.05
C GLN A 180 -9.61 -24.65 11.80
N SER A 181 -10.35 -25.75 12.02
CA SER A 181 -10.71 -26.72 10.96
C SER A 181 -12.06 -26.41 10.30
N GLY A 182 -12.27 -26.85 9.07
CA GLY A 182 -13.61 -26.83 8.45
C GLY A 182 -14.02 -25.50 7.83
N ASN A 183 -13.10 -24.57 7.62
CA ASN A 183 -13.42 -23.26 7.06
C ASN A 183 -13.41 -23.30 5.53
N THR A 184 -14.24 -22.48 4.90
CA THR A 184 -14.26 -22.26 3.46
C THR A 184 -13.89 -20.81 3.18
N PHE A 185 -12.91 -20.57 2.32
CA PHE A 185 -12.48 -19.25 1.89
C PHE A 185 -12.88 -19.03 0.45
N ALA A 186 -13.77 -18.06 0.22
CA ALA A 186 -14.27 -17.74 -1.10
C ALA A 186 -13.19 -17.15 -2.02
N SER A 187 -13.43 -17.20 -3.33
CA SER A 187 -12.58 -16.53 -4.32
C SER A 187 -12.40 -15.03 -3.97
N GLY A 188 -11.16 -14.55 -3.97
CA GLY A 188 -10.83 -13.17 -3.63
C GLY A 188 -10.50 -12.96 -2.15
N PHE A 189 -10.89 -13.88 -1.26
CA PHE A 189 -10.55 -13.80 0.16
C PHE A 189 -9.05 -14.03 0.37
N CYS A 190 -8.41 -13.14 1.14
CA CYS A 190 -6.98 -13.25 1.40
C CYS A 190 -6.64 -13.41 2.89
N LEU A 191 -5.67 -14.29 3.15
CA LEU A 191 -4.96 -14.41 4.42
C LEU A 191 -3.54 -13.90 4.23
N TYR A 192 -3.13 -12.85 4.94
CA TYR A 192 -1.75 -12.39 4.96
C TYR A 192 -1.20 -12.37 6.37
N ALA A 193 -0.14 -13.14 6.62
CA ALA A 193 0.59 -13.10 7.88
C ALA A 193 2.06 -12.77 7.62
N LYS A 194 2.60 -11.78 8.32
CA LYS A 194 4.02 -11.44 8.23
C LYS A 194 4.91 -12.53 8.84
N ASP A 195 4.47 -13.17 9.92
CA ASP A 195 5.23 -14.26 10.56
C ASP A 195 4.97 -15.60 9.85
N TYR A 196 3.78 -16.17 10.01
CA TYR A 196 3.30 -17.36 9.32
C TYR A 196 1.79 -17.54 9.51
N VAL A 197 1.19 -18.39 8.68
CA VAL A 197 -0.20 -18.84 8.84
C VAL A 197 -0.18 -20.26 9.42
N SER A 198 -0.97 -20.49 10.47
CA SER A 198 -1.29 -21.80 11.04
C SER A 198 -2.68 -22.19 10.58
N LEU A 199 -2.80 -23.35 9.93
CA LEU A 199 -4.07 -23.91 9.49
C LEU A 199 -4.23 -25.33 9.99
N ASN A 200 -5.40 -25.60 10.55
CA ASN A 200 -5.81 -26.97 10.85
C ASN A 200 -6.36 -27.66 9.58
N GLN A 201 -7.09 -28.76 9.73
CA GLN A 201 -7.52 -29.62 8.61
C GLN A 201 -8.92 -29.29 8.07
N ASN A 202 -9.26 -29.83 6.90
CA ASN A 202 -10.58 -29.74 6.27
C ASN A 202 -10.98 -28.32 5.90
N ASN A 203 -10.00 -27.45 5.63
CA ASN A 203 -10.27 -26.14 5.07
C ASN A 203 -10.40 -26.22 3.54
N VAL A 204 -11.22 -25.37 2.94
CA VAL A 204 -11.42 -25.31 1.49
C VAL A 204 -11.05 -23.90 1.02
N PHE A 205 -10.16 -23.81 0.04
CA PHE A 205 -9.75 -22.58 -0.61
C PHE A 205 -10.26 -22.59 -2.04
N GLU A 206 -11.22 -21.73 -2.35
CA GLU A 206 -11.74 -21.62 -3.70
C GLU A 206 -10.68 -21.05 -4.66
N PRO A 207 -10.77 -21.32 -5.97
CA PRO A 207 -9.89 -20.70 -6.96
C PRO A 207 -9.92 -19.18 -6.83
N GLY A 208 -8.76 -18.56 -6.59
CA GLY A 208 -8.65 -17.12 -6.38
C GLY A 208 -8.53 -16.70 -4.91
N ALA A 209 -8.79 -17.61 -3.94
CA ALA A 209 -8.41 -17.38 -2.55
C ALA A 209 -6.88 -17.31 -2.42
N ILE A 210 -6.39 -16.45 -1.52
CA ILE A 210 -4.96 -16.15 -1.38
C ILE A 210 -4.50 -16.46 0.04
N VAL A 211 -3.40 -17.19 0.16
CA VAL A 211 -2.66 -17.36 1.42
C VAL A 211 -1.26 -16.84 1.21
N SER A 212 -0.96 -15.69 1.82
CA SER A 212 0.26 -14.95 1.58
C SER A 212 1.11 -14.79 2.83
N MET A 213 2.41 -14.99 2.68
CA MET A 213 3.41 -14.74 3.71
C MET A 213 4.78 -14.48 3.08
N PRO A 214 5.71 -13.80 3.76
CA PRO A 214 7.05 -13.54 3.24
C PRO A 214 7.85 -14.83 2.99
N ASP A 215 7.59 -15.89 3.74
CA ASP A 215 8.27 -17.17 3.65
C ASP A 215 7.27 -18.32 3.80
N VAL A 216 6.87 -18.91 2.67
CA VAL A 216 5.90 -20.01 2.62
C VAL A 216 6.41 -21.30 3.26
N SER A 217 7.71 -21.42 3.55
CA SER A 217 8.27 -22.58 4.25
C SER A 217 7.89 -22.62 5.73
N LYS A 218 7.45 -21.49 6.29
CA LYS A 218 6.99 -21.37 7.68
C LYS A 218 5.51 -21.69 7.87
N LEU A 219 4.78 -22.00 6.79
CA LEU A 219 3.39 -22.41 6.85
C LEU A 219 3.25 -23.57 7.85
N ASP A 220 2.49 -23.34 8.91
CA ASP A 220 2.25 -24.35 9.93
C ASP A 220 0.98 -25.13 9.57
N ILE A 221 1.17 -26.36 9.14
CA ILE A 221 0.10 -27.29 8.80
C ILE A 221 0.45 -28.70 9.26
N PRO A 222 -0.55 -29.54 9.59
CA PRO A 222 -0.35 -30.95 9.80
C PRO A 222 0.31 -31.62 8.58
N ALA A 223 0.95 -32.78 8.77
CA ALA A 223 1.60 -33.51 7.66
C ALA A 223 0.62 -33.85 6.50
N SER A 224 -0.67 -34.01 6.80
CA SER A 224 -1.75 -34.21 5.83
C SER A 224 -2.39 -32.90 5.33
N GLY A 225 -1.87 -31.73 5.71
CA GLY A 225 -2.47 -30.42 5.50
C GLY A 225 -2.74 -30.12 4.03
N PHE A 226 -1.78 -30.37 3.13
CA PHE A 226 -1.99 -30.17 1.68
C PHE A 226 -2.99 -31.16 1.05
N THR A 227 -3.27 -32.29 1.70
CA THR A 227 -4.26 -33.27 1.23
C THR A 227 -5.64 -33.03 1.83
N LYS A 228 -5.68 -32.45 3.03
CA LYS A 228 -6.91 -32.20 3.79
C LYS A 228 -7.41 -30.76 3.67
N ASN A 229 -6.59 -29.86 3.14
CA ASN A 229 -6.99 -28.50 2.84
C ASN A 229 -7.03 -28.33 1.32
N ASP A 230 -8.23 -28.37 0.76
CA ASP A 230 -8.44 -28.31 -0.69
C ASP A 230 -8.10 -26.91 -1.22
N GLY A 231 -7.44 -26.82 -2.38
CA GLY A 231 -7.00 -25.56 -2.99
C GLY A 231 -5.83 -24.84 -2.30
N LEU A 232 -5.45 -25.19 -1.07
CA LEU A 232 -4.41 -24.48 -0.28
C LEU A 232 -3.11 -24.29 -1.06
N LYS A 233 -2.62 -25.33 -1.73
CA LYS A 233 -1.35 -25.27 -2.47
C LYS A 233 -1.38 -24.25 -3.60
N ASP A 234 -2.51 -24.13 -4.29
CA ASP A 234 -2.70 -23.21 -5.40
C ASP A 234 -2.98 -21.78 -4.93
N SER A 235 -3.41 -21.61 -3.68
CA SER A 235 -3.62 -20.32 -3.02
C SER A 235 -2.34 -19.69 -2.44
N LEU A 236 -1.26 -20.45 -2.26
CA LEU A 236 -0.03 -19.93 -1.64
C LEU A 236 0.66 -18.88 -2.52
N ARG A 237 1.00 -17.73 -1.92
CA ARG A 237 1.73 -16.63 -2.56
C ARG A 237 2.83 -16.11 -1.64
N THR A 238 4.03 -15.90 -2.19
CA THR A 238 5.07 -15.15 -1.47
C THR A 238 4.86 -13.67 -1.71
N ALA A 239 4.51 -12.92 -0.66
CA ALA A 239 4.44 -11.46 -0.72
C ALA A 239 4.83 -10.84 0.61
N PHE A 240 5.21 -9.56 0.57
CA PHE A 240 5.53 -8.76 1.74
C PHE A 240 4.71 -7.48 1.71
N TYR A 241 3.87 -7.30 2.73
CA TYR A 241 3.13 -6.07 2.98
C TYR A 241 3.55 -5.50 4.33
N LYS A 242 3.91 -4.22 4.33
CA LYS A 242 4.01 -3.45 5.57
C LYS A 242 2.61 -2.93 5.90
N LEU A 243 1.97 -3.40 6.97
CA LEU A 243 0.65 -2.96 7.42
C LEU A 243 0.69 -1.53 7.98
N ARG A 244 0.88 -0.54 7.10
CA ARG A 244 1.09 0.88 7.46
C ARG A 244 -0.09 1.49 8.22
N ILE A 245 -1.30 0.94 8.04
CA ILE A 245 -2.50 1.43 8.70
C ILE A 245 -2.41 1.29 10.23
N ILE A 246 -1.69 0.27 10.72
CA ILE A 246 -1.44 0.05 12.14
C ILE A 246 -0.63 1.20 12.75
N ASP A 247 0.41 1.64 12.04
CA ASP A 247 1.28 2.75 12.47
C ASP A 247 0.50 4.10 12.51
N ARG A 248 -0.64 4.20 11.81
CA ARG A 248 -1.43 5.44 11.65
C ARG A 248 -2.75 5.45 12.39
N ILE A 249 -3.05 4.46 13.24
CA ILE A 249 -4.32 4.39 14.00
C ILE A 249 -4.58 5.70 14.76
N ASN A 250 -3.58 6.25 15.45
CA ASN A 250 -3.73 7.52 16.16
C ASN A 250 -4.03 8.70 15.25
N GLU A 251 -3.39 8.77 14.08
CA GLU A 251 -3.64 9.83 13.10
C GLU A 251 -5.06 9.73 12.54
N ILE A 252 -5.55 8.52 12.29
CA ILE A 252 -6.92 8.25 11.83
C ILE A 252 -7.94 8.68 12.90
N ILE A 253 -7.72 8.31 14.18
CA ILE A 253 -8.60 8.73 15.28
C ILE A 253 -8.61 10.26 15.39
N ASN A 254 -7.44 10.90 15.35
CA ASN A 254 -7.34 12.36 15.42
C ASN A 254 -8.01 13.05 14.21
N SER A 255 -7.92 12.49 13.00
CA SER A 255 -8.56 13.07 11.81
C SER A 255 -10.07 12.96 11.86
N LEU A 256 -10.59 11.83 12.39
CA LEU A 256 -12.00 11.63 12.68
C LEU A 256 -12.50 12.62 13.73
N GLU A 257 -11.78 12.80 14.83
CA GLU A 257 -12.12 13.79 15.88
C GLU A 257 -12.11 15.23 15.34
N ALA A 258 -11.22 15.54 14.40
CA ALA A 258 -11.18 16.83 13.72
C ALA A 258 -12.30 17.02 12.68
N GLY A 259 -13.09 15.98 12.38
CA GLY A 259 -14.15 16.02 11.38
C GLY A 259 -13.65 16.21 9.94
N SER A 260 -12.44 15.69 9.66
CA SER A 260 -11.70 15.87 8.42
C SER A 260 -11.72 14.61 7.54
N SER A 261 -10.58 13.98 7.29
CA SER A 261 -10.46 12.74 6.51
C SER A 261 -11.10 11.54 7.22
N PHE A 262 -11.59 10.59 6.43
CA PHE A 262 -12.25 9.34 6.85
C PHE A 262 -13.60 9.51 7.56
N LEU A 263 -14.12 10.74 7.67
CA LEU A 263 -15.46 10.95 8.21
C LEU A 263 -16.49 10.54 7.13
N PRO A 264 -17.41 9.62 7.44
CA PRO A 264 -18.38 9.13 6.46
C PRO A 264 -19.54 10.11 6.27
N ASP A 265 -20.19 10.02 5.11
CA ASP A 265 -21.22 10.96 4.67
C ASP A 265 -22.50 10.94 5.52
N TYR A 266 -22.76 9.83 6.22
CA TYR A 266 -23.88 9.74 7.16
C TYR A 266 -23.71 10.63 8.41
N ILE A 267 -22.52 11.18 8.67
CA ILE A 267 -22.29 12.13 9.76
C ILE A 267 -22.54 13.56 9.28
N THR A 268 -23.70 14.09 9.68
CA THR A 268 -24.14 15.43 9.32
C THR A 268 -23.77 16.48 10.38
N ASP A 269 -23.59 16.08 11.64
CA ASP A 269 -23.19 16.94 12.74
C ASP A 269 -21.81 16.53 13.28
N LYS A 270 -20.83 17.41 13.06
CA LYS A 270 -19.43 17.21 13.46
C LYS A 270 -19.17 17.56 14.93
N THR A 271 -20.20 17.94 15.69
CA THR A 271 -20.07 18.24 17.12
C THR A 271 -19.90 16.95 17.91
N ILE A 272 -18.87 16.90 18.78
CA ILE A 272 -18.62 15.75 19.64
C ILE A 272 -19.43 15.89 20.94
N TYR A 273 -20.45 15.05 21.10
CA TYR A 273 -21.27 14.96 22.31
C TYR A 273 -20.66 14.02 23.34
N THR A 274 -20.69 14.38 24.62
CA THR A 274 -20.17 13.49 25.67
C THR A 274 -21.28 12.64 26.27
N LEU A 275 -21.15 11.31 26.20
CA LEU A 275 -22.04 10.38 26.89
C LEU A 275 -21.37 9.88 28.17
N THR A 276 -22.05 10.06 29.30
CA THR A 276 -21.57 9.56 30.59
C THR A 276 -22.28 8.26 30.94
N PRO A 277 -21.55 7.15 31.15
CA PRO A 277 -22.15 5.88 31.52
C PRO A 277 -22.93 5.97 32.84
N LYS A 278 -24.14 5.40 32.87
CA LYS A 278 -24.93 5.23 34.09
C LYS A 278 -24.78 3.79 34.56
N ALA A 279 -24.29 3.61 35.79
CA ALA A 279 -23.96 2.28 36.33
C ALA A 279 -23.01 1.46 35.42
N GLY A 280 -22.05 2.14 34.76
CA GLY A 280 -21.10 1.51 33.85
C GLY A 280 -21.66 1.14 32.46
N LYS A 281 -22.88 1.57 32.15
CA LYS A 281 -23.57 1.26 30.89
C LYS A 281 -23.95 2.52 30.11
N VAL A 282 -23.91 2.43 28.78
CA VAL A 282 -24.49 3.40 27.85
C VAL A 282 -25.47 2.66 26.96
N LEU A 283 -26.70 3.14 26.87
CA LEU A 283 -27.73 2.50 26.04
C LEU A 283 -27.56 2.91 24.59
N THR A 284 -27.79 2.00 23.64
CA THR A 284 -27.75 2.35 22.20
C THR A 284 -28.76 3.42 21.81
N THR A 285 -29.88 3.53 22.56
CA THR A 285 -30.88 4.60 22.40
C THR A 285 -30.40 5.99 22.83
N SER A 286 -29.22 6.10 23.45
CA SER A 286 -28.60 7.39 23.78
C SER A 286 -27.86 8.01 22.60
N PHE A 287 -27.69 7.25 21.51
CA PHE A 287 -27.05 7.70 20.29
C PHE A 287 -28.13 8.08 19.28
N GLU A 288 -28.12 9.34 18.87
CA GLU A 288 -28.89 9.82 17.74
C GLU A 288 -28.05 9.72 16.46
N SER A 289 -28.70 9.31 15.35
CA SER A 289 -28.08 9.17 14.04
C SER A 289 -27.45 10.47 13.53
N GLY A 290 -26.36 10.33 12.78
CA GLY A 290 -25.61 11.39 12.12
C GLY A 290 -24.73 12.23 13.03
N LYS A 291 -24.45 11.76 14.25
CA LYS A 291 -23.68 12.48 15.27
C LYS A 291 -22.45 11.74 15.74
N MET A 292 -21.54 12.51 16.34
CA MET A 292 -20.29 12.02 16.92
C MET A 292 -20.36 12.04 18.45
N TYR A 293 -19.90 10.97 19.10
CA TYR A 293 -19.94 10.85 20.56
C TYR A 293 -18.59 10.49 21.16
N ARG A 294 -18.24 11.12 22.27
CA ARG A 294 -17.15 10.69 23.16
C ARG A 294 -17.72 10.07 24.41
N LEU A 295 -17.32 8.84 24.70
CA LEU A 295 -17.69 8.15 25.94
C LEU A 295 -16.80 8.65 27.08
N SER A 296 -17.43 9.08 28.16
CA SER A 296 -16.71 9.29 29.42
C SER A 296 -16.32 7.92 29.98
N CYS A 297 -15.06 7.78 30.37
CA CYS A 297 -14.49 6.56 30.94
C CYS A 297 -14.15 6.75 32.44
N PRO A 298 -15.15 6.82 33.35
CA PRO A 298 -14.90 7.05 34.78
C PRO A 298 -14.41 5.81 35.54
N GLY A 299 -14.36 4.63 34.90
CA GLY A 299 -13.94 3.36 35.51
C GLY A 299 -13.18 2.45 34.53
N ASN A 300 -12.98 1.18 34.90
CA ASN A 300 -12.11 0.26 34.14
C ASN A 300 -12.70 -0.24 32.81
N SER A 301 -14.03 -0.22 32.61
CA SER A 301 -14.66 -0.58 31.34
C SER A 301 -16.07 -0.01 31.23
N VAL A 302 -16.53 0.27 30.02
CA VAL A 302 -17.92 0.70 29.74
C VAL A 302 -18.63 -0.36 28.93
N THR A 303 -19.89 -0.63 29.27
CA THR A 303 -20.74 -1.56 28.50
C THR A 303 -21.69 -0.78 27.59
N ILE A 304 -21.73 -1.14 26.31
CA ILE A 304 -22.74 -0.66 25.36
C ILE A 304 -23.88 -1.66 25.38
N ASP A 305 -25.04 -1.21 25.86
CA ASP A 305 -26.20 -2.06 26.15
C ASP A 305 -27.34 -1.71 25.19
N GLY A 306 -27.92 -2.73 24.55
CA GLY A 306 -28.93 -2.57 23.50
C GLY A 306 -28.58 -3.35 22.23
N ASP A 307 -29.57 -3.43 21.34
CA ASP A 307 -29.56 -4.39 20.22
C ASP A 307 -28.90 -3.84 18.96
N LEU A 308 -29.05 -2.55 18.67
CA LEU A 308 -28.52 -1.93 17.45
C LEU A 308 -28.01 -0.52 17.72
N LEU A 309 -26.81 -0.23 17.23
CA LEU A 309 -26.23 1.10 17.12
C LEU A 309 -26.08 1.44 15.63
N ARG A 310 -26.57 2.63 15.23
CA ARG A 310 -26.58 3.01 13.81
C ARG A 310 -26.16 4.48 13.57
N ASP A 311 -25.53 4.72 12.42
CA ASP A 311 -25.21 6.03 11.85
C ASP A 311 -24.43 6.95 12.81
N THR A 312 -23.36 6.47 13.43
CA THR A 312 -22.63 7.26 14.43
C THR A 312 -21.14 6.97 14.49
N VAL A 313 -20.36 7.98 14.88
CA VAL A 313 -18.94 7.81 15.21
C VAL A 313 -18.77 7.92 16.71
N VAL A 314 -18.13 6.92 17.32
CA VAL A 314 -17.94 6.84 18.77
C VAL A 314 -16.45 6.81 19.11
N PHE A 315 -16.05 7.63 20.08
CA PHE A 315 -14.69 7.73 20.61
C PHE A 315 -14.66 7.24 22.06
N ALA A 316 -13.77 6.31 22.36
CA ALA A 316 -13.52 5.82 23.71
C ALA A 316 -12.03 5.85 24.07
N SER A 317 -11.74 5.82 25.37
CA SER A 317 -10.39 5.75 25.93
C SER A 317 -10.23 4.68 27.00
N CYS A 318 -11.18 3.75 27.08
CA CYS A 318 -11.20 2.64 28.03
C CYS A 318 -11.80 1.38 27.37
N PRO A 319 -11.57 0.19 27.93
CA PRO A 319 -12.17 -1.05 27.43
C PRO A 319 -13.69 -0.96 27.26
N ILE A 320 -14.17 -1.33 26.07
CA ILE A 320 -15.58 -1.37 25.70
C ILE A 320 -16.07 -2.81 25.64
N LYS A 321 -17.20 -3.06 26.30
CA LYS A 321 -17.91 -4.33 26.29
C LYS A 321 -19.22 -4.16 25.54
N PHE A 322 -19.41 -4.85 24.45
CA PHE A 322 -20.72 -4.92 23.80
C PHE A 322 -21.60 -5.93 24.52
N ALA A 323 -22.89 -5.61 24.64
CA ALA A 323 -23.88 -6.56 25.12
C ALA A 323 -24.01 -7.76 24.17
N GLN A 324 -24.72 -8.79 24.63
CA GLN A 324 -24.99 -9.96 23.81
C GLN A 324 -25.87 -9.57 22.62
N ALA A 325 -25.54 -10.07 21.44
CA ALA A 325 -26.29 -9.83 20.19
C ALA A 325 -26.34 -8.35 19.75
N ALA A 326 -25.37 -7.52 20.16
CA ALA A 326 -25.27 -6.15 19.70
C ALA A 326 -24.92 -6.08 18.20
N GLY A 327 -25.67 -5.28 17.43
CA GLY A 327 -25.38 -4.96 16.04
C GLY A 327 -24.84 -3.53 15.90
N LEU A 328 -23.88 -3.35 14.99
CA LEU A 328 -23.34 -2.05 14.59
C LEU A 328 -23.57 -1.90 13.08
N GLU A 329 -24.20 -0.81 12.63
CA GLU A 329 -24.50 -0.57 11.20
C GLU A 329 -24.23 0.90 10.87
N ASN A 330 -23.41 1.23 9.88
CA ASN A 330 -22.90 2.61 9.67
C ASN A 330 -22.28 3.19 10.95
N VAL A 331 -21.37 2.44 11.57
CA VAL A 331 -20.72 2.86 12.82
C VAL A 331 -19.21 2.77 12.70
N ILE A 332 -18.53 3.88 12.99
CA ILE A 332 -17.10 3.87 13.28
C ILE A 332 -16.92 3.98 14.80
N PHE A 333 -16.43 2.91 15.44
CA PHE A 333 -16.11 2.89 16.85
C PHE A 333 -14.61 2.89 17.04
N THR A 334 -14.08 4.01 17.54
CA THR A 334 -12.66 4.19 17.84
C THR A 334 -12.37 4.04 19.33
N ASN A 335 -11.22 3.45 19.67
CA ASN A 335 -10.78 3.31 21.06
C ASN A 335 -9.27 3.44 21.22
N THR A 336 -8.84 4.41 22.02
CA THR A 336 -7.43 4.67 22.35
C THR A 336 -6.90 3.80 23.50
N SER A 337 -7.74 2.96 24.12
CA SER A 337 -7.26 1.95 25.08
C SER A 337 -6.29 0.98 24.39
N THR A 338 -5.17 0.70 25.06
CA THR A 338 -4.14 -0.27 24.64
C THR A 338 -4.36 -1.64 25.27
N ASP A 339 -5.48 -1.87 25.96
CA ASP A 339 -5.80 -3.15 26.56
C ASP A 339 -5.97 -4.24 25.50
N ALA A 340 -5.54 -5.47 25.81
CA ALA A 340 -5.74 -6.62 24.94
C ALA A 340 -7.23 -6.92 24.64
N LYS A 341 -8.13 -6.39 25.48
CA LYS A 341 -9.59 -6.46 25.31
C LYS A 341 -10.20 -5.06 25.23
N SER A 342 -9.58 -4.19 24.44
CA SER A 342 -10.07 -2.83 24.19
C SER A 342 -11.50 -2.85 23.62
N PHE A 343 -11.79 -3.79 22.73
CA PHE A 343 -13.16 -4.18 22.39
C PHE A 343 -13.40 -5.63 22.79
N SER A 344 -14.55 -5.89 23.40
CA SER A 344 -14.95 -7.26 23.71
C SER A 344 -16.45 -7.48 23.65
N ALA A 345 -16.85 -8.69 23.29
CA ALA A 345 -18.24 -9.11 23.30
C ALA A 345 -18.36 -10.57 23.78
N PRO A 346 -19.39 -10.90 24.58
CA PRO A 346 -19.59 -12.26 25.09
C PRO A 346 -20.11 -13.21 24.00
N SER A 347 -20.99 -12.74 23.12
CA SER A 347 -21.50 -13.50 21.98
C SER A 347 -22.34 -12.62 21.07
N GLY A 348 -22.38 -12.94 19.78
CA GLY A 348 -23.40 -12.40 18.85
C GLY A 348 -23.14 -10.98 18.36
N LEU A 349 -21.91 -10.47 18.49
CA LEU A 349 -21.59 -9.15 17.93
C LEU A 349 -21.70 -9.22 16.40
N ARG A 350 -22.54 -8.35 15.83
CA ARG A 350 -22.72 -8.21 14.39
C ARG A 350 -22.12 -6.88 13.92
N LEU A 351 -21.19 -6.96 12.98
CA LEU A 351 -20.58 -5.80 12.32
C LEU A 351 -21.16 -5.68 10.91
N GLY A 352 -21.98 -4.64 10.74
CA GLY A 352 -22.66 -4.24 9.53
C GLY A 352 -24.02 -4.91 9.27
N GLU A 353 -24.70 -4.43 8.23
CA GLU A 353 -26.07 -4.81 7.88
C GLU A 353 -26.07 -6.07 6.99
N ASN A 354 -26.92 -7.05 7.31
CA ASN A 354 -27.05 -8.25 6.47
C ASN A 354 -27.99 -7.95 5.29
N ASP A 355 -27.42 -7.39 4.23
CA ASP A 355 -28.11 -6.93 3.03
C ASP A 355 -27.58 -7.57 1.74
N ASN A 356 -26.80 -8.65 1.88
CA ASN A 356 -26.13 -9.34 0.77
C ASN A 356 -25.14 -8.43 0.02
N CYS A 357 -24.25 -7.78 0.78
CA CYS A 357 -23.14 -6.96 0.29
C CYS A 357 -23.62 -5.71 -0.47
N ALA A 358 -24.75 -5.13 -0.08
CA ALA A 358 -25.21 -3.87 -0.66
C ALA A 358 -24.31 -2.72 -0.18
N GLU A 359 -24.30 -1.62 -0.92
CA GLU A 359 -23.49 -0.45 -0.57
C GLU A 359 -23.98 0.17 0.76
N GLY A 360 -23.02 0.51 1.63
CA GLY A 360 -23.29 1.06 2.96
C GLY A 360 -23.55 -0.03 4.01
N GLY A 361 -24.10 0.35 5.15
CA GLY A 361 -24.41 -0.57 6.25
C GLY A 361 -23.20 -1.07 7.03
N GLY A 362 -21.97 -0.89 6.53
CA GLY A 362 -20.74 -1.38 7.13
C GLY A 362 -20.41 -0.81 8.51
N ALA A 363 -19.54 -1.50 9.25
CA ALA A 363 -19.12 -1.06 10.58
C ALA A 363 -17.62 -1.27 10.81
N GLN A 364 -16.96 -0.27 11.38
CA GLN A 364 -15.52 -0.23 11.58
C GLN A 364 -15.19 -0.14 13.08
N LEU A 365 -14.42 -1.10 13.57
CA LEU A 365 -13.81 -1.05 14.91
C LEU A 365 -12.34 -0.70 14.80
N ILE A 366 -11.92 0.43 15.38
CA ILE A 366 -10.54 0.92 15.31
C ILE A 366 -9.98 1.03 16.71
N THR A 367 -8.88 0.36 17.02
CA THR A 367 -8.31 0.43 18.35
C THR A 367 -6.79 0.33 18.44
N MET A 368 -6.22 1.04 19.40
CA MET A 368 -4.82 0.87 19.83
C MET A 368 -4.56 -0.41 20.65
N GLY A 369 -5.60 -1.13 21.04
CA GLY A 369 -5.51 -2.37 21.81
C GLY A 369 -5.86 -3.59 20.96
N GLY A 370 -6.37 -4.63 21.62
CA GLY A 370 -6.87 -5.85 20.98
C GLY A 370 -8.39 -5.94 20.95
N VAL A 371 -8.90 -6.90 20.18
CA VAL A 371 -10.32 -7.23 20.06
C VAL A 371 -10.53 -8.69 20.45
N SER A 372 -11.52 -8.95 21.31
CA SER A 372 -11.83 -10.31 21.77
C SER A 372 -13.33 -10.56 21.79
N ASN A 373 -13.81 -11.41 20.89
CA ASN A 373 -15.19 -11.89 20.91
C ASN A 373 -15.25 -13.39 21.14
N ALA A 374 -15.99 -13.78 22.16
CA ALA A 374 -15.99 -15.15 22.63
C ALA A 374 -16.81 -16.11 21.74
N ALA A 375 -17.85 -15.64 21.04
CA ALA A 375 -18.70 -16.52 20.23
C ALA A 375 -19.55 -15.78 19.19
N LYS A 376 -19.92 -16.51 18.13
CA LYS A 376 -20.94 -16.13 17.14
C LYS A 376 -20.80 -14.70 16.62
N MET A 377 -19.60 -14.30 16.22
CA MET A 377 -19.42 -13.04 15.52
C MET A 377 -19.97 -13.14 14.11
N GLU A 378 -20.65 -12.08 13.69
CA GLU A 378 -21.20 -11.92 12.35
C GLU A 378 -20.59 -10.67 11.71
N PHE A 379 -20.23 -10.78 10.43
CA PHE A 379 -19.63 -9.72 9.63
C PHE A 379 -20.40 -9.62 8.32
N TYR A 380 -20.91 -8.43 8.04
CA TYR A 380 -21.57 -8.06 6.80
C TYR A 380 -21.04 -6.68 6.42
N GLY A 381 -19.96 -6.59 5.65
CA GLY A 381 -19.31 -5.29 5.39
C GLY A 381 -18.51 -4.74 6.59
N GLY A 382 -17.88 -5.62 7.38
CA GLY A 382 -17.25 -5.25 8.65
C GLY A 382 -15.73 -5.07 8.58
N GLN A 383 -15.19 -4.04 9.25
CA GLN A 383 -13.75 -3.82 9.39
C GLN A 383 -13.30 -3.81 10.86
N ILE A 384 -12.15 -4.44 11.13
CA ILE A 384 -11.44 -4.30 12.40
C ILE A 384 -10.01 -3.88 12.11
N ILE A 385 -9.57 -2.76 12.70
CA ILE A 385 -8.19 -2.30 12.69
C ILE A 385 -7.71 -2.25 14.15
N ALA A 386 -6.85 -3.19 14.54
CA ALA A 386 -6.37 -3.31 15.91
C ALA A 386 -4.85 -3.27 15.95
N ALA A 387 -4.26 -2.46 16.83
CA ALA A 387 -2.81 -2.48 17.02
C ALA A 387 -2.33 -3.75 17.76
N GLY A 388 -3.19 -4.35 18.58
CA GLY A 388 -2.96 -5.63 19.25
C GLY A 388 -3.65 -6.80 18.57
N ASP A 389 -3.75 -7.92 19.30
CA ASP A 389 -4.31 -9.17 18.80
C ASP A 389 -5.82 -9.10 18.56
N VAL A 390 -6.30 -9.86 17.59
CA VAL A 390 -7.74 -10.04 17.32
C VAL A 390 -8.09 -11.51 17.49
N SER A 391 -8.93 -11.83 18.46
CA SER A 391 -9.47 -13.17 18.65
C SER A 391 -10.99 -13.15 18.46
N PHE A 392 -11.48 -14.02 17.59
CA PHE A 392 -12.91 -14.10 17.31
C PHE A 392 -13.36 -15.52 17.06
N SER A 393 -14.60 -15.80 17.46
CA SER A 393 -15.31 -16.99 17.07
C SER A 393 -16.53 -16.62 16.25
N ALA A 394 -16.53 -16.95 14.97
CA ALA A 394 -17.62 -16.70 14.03
C ALA A 394 -18.61 -17.87 13.95
N GLN A 395 -19.77 -17.62 13.34
CA GLN A 395 -20.80 -18.63 13.08
C GLN A 395 -20.80 -19.01 11.58
N SER A 396 -21.10 -20.28 11.29
CA SER A 396 -20.94 -20.95 9.98
C SER A 396 -21.39 -20.19 8.71
N ASN A 397 -22.35 -19.26 8.81
CA ASN A 397 -22.97 -18.54 7.69
C ASN A 397 -23.12 -17.03 7.96
N GLY A 398 -22.24 -16.42 8.76
CA GLY A 398 -22.37 -15.01 9.14
C GLY A 398 -21.16 -14.17 8.73
N ILE A 399 -20.48 -14.48 7.62
CA ILE A 399 -19.32 -13.69 7.17
C ILE A 399 -19.46 -13.43 5.67
N ASP A 400 -19.92 -12.23 5.35
CA ASP A 400 -19.98 -11.69 3.98
C ASP A 400 -19.23 -10.34 4.00
N GLY A 401 -18.02 -10.30 3.45
CA GLY A 401 -17.23 -9.06 3.43
C GLY A 401 -16.67 -8.70 4.80
N ILE A 402 -15.44 -9.12 5.05
CA ILE A 402 -14.70 -8.83 6.28
C ILE A 402 -13.29 -8.36 5.98
N ALA A 403 -12.83 -7.34 6.70
CA ALA A 403 -11.45 -6.87 6.66
C ALA A 403 -10.90 -6.72 8.08
N ILE A 404 -10.05 -7.66 8.51
CA ILE A 404 -9.34 -7.57 9.78
C ILE A 404 -7.87 -7.24 9.52
N VAL A 405 -7.40 -6.13 10.07
CA VAL A 405 -5.99 -5.76 10.08
C VAL A 405 -5.50 -5.68 11.53
N SER A 406 -4.58 -6.58 11.89
CA SER A 406 -4.01 -6.66 13.25
C SER A 406 -2.51 -6.36 13.26
N GLY A 407 -2.09 -5.53 14.20
CA GLY A 407 -0.67 -5.32 14.54
C GLY A 407 -0.05 -6.47 15.32
N GLY A 408 -0.88 -7.34 15.89
CA GLY A 408 -0.51 -8.60 16.54
C GLY A 408 -0.92 -9.81 15.70
N GLY A 409 -1.34 -10.89 16.37
CA GLY A 409 -1.88 -12.10 15.77
C GLY A 409 -3.40 -12.07 15.58
N ILE A 410 -3.89 -12.96 14.73
CA ILE A 410 -5.32 -13.22 14.56
C ILE A 410 -5.58 -14.69 14.92
N ASP A 411 -6.48 -14.93 15.87
CA ASP A 411 -6.90 -16.26 16.30
C ASP A 411 -8.40 -16.45 16.02
N GLY A 412 -8.75 -17.48 15.27
CA GLY A 412 -10.10 -17.56 14.69
C GLY A 412 -10.62 -18.96 14.34
N THR A 413 -11.94 -19.01 14.10
CA THR A 413 -12.79 -20.21 14.24
C THR A 413 -12.65 -21.35 13.25
N SER A 414 -13.41 -22.41 13.59
CA SER A 414 -13.73 -23.60 12.78
C SER A 414 -15.07 -23.45 12.06
N ASN A 415 -15.31 -24.24 11.03
CA ASN A 415 -16.62 -24.43 10.39
C ASN A 415 -17.28 -23.12 9.94
N SER A 416 -16.49 -22.16 9.44
CA SER A 416 -16.99 -20.85 8.97
C SER A 416 -16.77 -20.70 7.47
N THR A 417 -17.74 -20.08 6.79
CA THR A 417 -17.59 -19.66 5.39
C THR A 417 -17.22 -18.19 5.36
N PHE A 418 -16.06 -17.86 4.81
CA PHE A 418 -15.60 -16.49 4.58
C PHE A 418 -15.97 -16.07 3.17
N GLY A 419 -17.07 -15.32 3.04
CA GLY A 419 -17.54 -14.75 1.79
C GLY A 419 -16.69 -13.56 1.33
N HIS A 420 -16.65 -13.35 0.01
CA HIS A 420 -16.10 -12.16 -0.62
C HIS A 420 -17.26 -11.35 -1.20
N CYS A 421 -17.36 -10.07 -0.83
CA CYS A 421 -18.47 -9.23 -1.22
C CYS A 421 -18.20 -8.43 -2.49
N GLY A 422 -16.99 -7.91 -2.69
CA GLY A 422 -16.63 -7.08 -3.84
C GLY A 422 -17.26 -5.66 -3.83
N SER A 423 -18.39 -5.49 -3.15
CA SER A 423 -19.10 -4.25 -2.79
C SER A 423 -19.50 -4.26 -1.30
N GLY A 424 -20.09 -3.20 -0.75
CA GLY A 424 -20.51 -3.10 0.66
C GLY A 424 -19.35 -2.94 1.65
N MET A 425 -18.16 -2.61 1.13
CA MET A 425 -16.92 -2.39 1.88
C MET A 425 -16.30 -1.00 1.58
N GLU A 426 -17.08 -0.10 0.98
CA GLU A 426 -16.64 1.21 0.48
C GLU A 426 -16.24 2.16 1.61
N ASP A 427 -16.88 2.03 2.78
CA ASP A 427 -16.60 2.84 3.98
C ASP A 427 -15.35 2.38 4.75
N ASN A 428 -14.67 1.32 4.29
CA ASN A 428 -13.47 0.83 4.94
C ASN A 428 -12.34 1.84 4.88
N ILE A 429 -11.67 2.00 6.01
CA ILE A 429 -10.49 2.84 6.09
C ILE A 429 -9.32 2.04 5.53
N ALA A 430 -8.81 2.49 4.39
CA ALA A 430 -7.66 1.89 3.74
C ALA A 430 -6.59 2.94 3.44
N LEU A 431 -5.35 2.49 3.32
CA LEU A 431 -4.22 3.31 2.88
C LEU A 431 -3.69 2.78 1.57
N SER A 432 -3.48 3.66 0.61
CA SER A 432 -2.90 3.32 -0.68
C SER A 432 -1.47 2.79 -0.54
N TYR A 433 -1.19 1.77 -1.35
CA TYR A 433 0.14 1.24 -1.62
C TYR A 433 0.63 1.74 -2.96
N PHE A 434 1.94 1.70 -3.17
CA PHE A 434 2.56 2.29 -4.35
C PHE A 434 3.47 1.28 -5.01
N ARG A 435 3.41 1.22 -6.34
CA ARG A 435 4.34 0.41 -7.15
C ARG A 435 4.71 1.14 -8.43
N LEU A 436 5.88 0.81 -8.97
CA LEU A 436 6.28 1.20 -10.31
C LEU A 436 5.61 0.29 -11.34
N ARG A 437 5.22 0.86 -12.46
CA ARG A 437 4.74 0.17 -13.66
C ARG A 437 5.83 0.28 -14.73
N LEU A 438 6.18 -0.88 -15.28
CA LEU A 438 7.19 -1.04 -16.32
C LEU A 438 6.60 -0.75 -17.70
#